data_AF-A0A8J8DL47-F1
#
_entry.id   AF-A0A8J8DL47-F1
#
_cell.length_a   1.000
_cell.length_b   1.000
_cell.length_c   1.000
_cell.angle_alpha   90.00
_cell.angle_beta   90.00
_cell.angle_gamma   90.00
#
_symmetry.space_group_name_H-M   'P 1'
#
loop_
_entity.id
_entity.type
_entity.pdbx_description
1 polymer ?
#
loop_
_entity_poly.entity_id
_entity_poly.type
_entity_poly.pdbx_seq_one_letter_code
_entity_poly.pdbx_strand_id
1 'polypeptide(L)'
;MEIFSRHFPIIGLEGQKKLMKSKVAVVGAGALGSWEVYFLKKVGVGEIIVVDRDFVDYNDLPRTIYDEEDVEKPKVEVLKEKFGVKGYFEDLNPSTVSLLDEADLIIDGTDNIYTRQVINDYCVKNGKPWIYVGVLSTYGNIMPIIPGKTACFRCLMPKLPSKPMPTCAVAGIMSYVPPLAASLAVALAVKILLGEEVKSEMIFFDTKTLDFEKIEIPRRDDCEACVRHNFTFLEKQMRIERMCDGSIQVTPPEKMSVNLDELAKRLEALGKEYLKTSQFIQFEDDYAEILIFKSGRMVVRGAEDEKEAKNFFARYLGG
;
A
#
# COMPACT_ATOMS: atom_id res chain seq x y z
N MET A 1 28.67 -6.07 4.26
CA MET A 1 29.11 -6.57 2.93
C MET A 1 29.35 -8.08 2.97
N GLU A 2 30.11 -8.61 3.93
CA GLU A 2 30.40 -10.05 4.05
C GLU A 2 29.15 -10.95 4.15
N ILE A 3 28.10 -10.47 4.82
CA ILE A 3 26.79 -11.14 4.91
C ILE A 3 26.14 -11.45 3.55
N PHE A 4 26.55 -10.74 2.48
CA PHE A 4 26.04 -10.92 1.12
C PHE A 4 27.02 -11.66 0.20
N SER A 5 28.06 -12.30 0.76
CA SER A 5 29.09 -13.00 -0.02
C SER A 5 28.53 -14.04 -1.00
N ARG A 6 27.37 -14.63 -0.69
CA ARG A 6 26.67 -15.59 -1.56
C ARG A 6 25.94 -14.94 -2.75
N HIS A 7 25.72 -13.63 -2.74
CA HIS A 7 25.13 -12.91 -3.87
C HIS A 7 26.18 -12.51 -4.92
N PHE A 8 27.46 -12.36 -4.52
CA PHE A 8 28.50 -11.84 -5.41
C PHE A 8 28.72 -12.67 -6.69
N PRO A 9 28.62 -14.00 -6.69
CA PRO A 9 28.72 -14.78 -7.94
C PRO A 9 27.59 -14.50 -8.94
N ILE A 10 26.48 -13.92 -8.49
CA ILE A 10 25.27 -13.68 -9.28
C ILE A 10 25.23 -12.23 -9.78
N ILE A 11 25.33 -11.27 -8.86
CA ILE A 11 25.17 -9.83 -9.15
C ILE A 11 26.48 -9.03 -9.08
N GLY A 12 27.59 -9.68 -8.75
CA GLY A 12 28.87 -9.03 -8.53
C GLY A 12 28.92 -8.18 -7.25
N LEU A 13 30.13 -7.77 -6.87
CA LEU A 13 30.34 -6.86 -5.75
C LEU A 13 29.71 -5.48 -6.02
N GLU A 14 29.84 -4.98 -7.25
CA GLU A 14 29.28 -3.67 -7.63
C GLU A 14 27.76 -3.69 -7.68
N GLY A 15 27.13 -4.80 -8.10
CA GLY A 15 25.68 -4.94 -8.03
C GLY A 15 25.17 -4.90 -6.60
N GLN A 16 25.82 -5.63 -5.67
CA GLN A 16 25.45 -5.57 -4.26
C GLN A 16 25.65 -4.16 -3.66
N LYS A 17 26.73 -3.46 -4.01
CA LYS A 17 26.94 -2.05 -3.60
C LYS A 17 25.85 -1.13 -4.13
N LYS A 18 25.35 -1.38 -5.36
CA LYS A 18 24.26 -0.61 -5.95
C LYS A 18 22.96 -0.83 -5.16
N LEU A 19 22.60 -2.08 -4.86
CA LEU A 19 21.42 -2.40 -4.03
C LEU A 19 21.50 -1.73 -2.65
N MET A 20 22.66 -1.78 -2.00
CA MET A 20 22.87 -1.16 -0.69
C MET A 20 22.79 0.38 -0.70
N LYS A 21 22.83 1.02 -1.88
CA LYS A 21 22.62 2.46 -2.04
C LYS A 21 21.20 2.80 -2.49
N SER A 22 20.43 1.82 -2.94
CA SER A 22 19.08 2.02 -3.44
C SER A 22 18.07 2.24 -2.31
N LYS A 23 17.03 3.01 -2.63
CA LYS A 23 15.86 3.27 -1.79
C LYS A 23 14.62 2.66 -2.44
N VAL A 24 13.92 1.78 -1.75
CA VAL A 24 12.70 1.14 -2.26
C VAL A 24 11.53 1.48 -1.36
N ALA A 25 10.43 1.96 -1.93
CA ALA A 25 9.18 2.13 -1.20
C ALA A 25 8.26 0.92 -1.39
N VAL A 26 7.67 0.46 -0.30
CA VAL A 26 6.63 -0.57 -0.26
C VAL A 26 5.34 0.10 0.22
N VAL A 27 4.28 0.05 -0.60
CA VAL A 27 2.99 0.65 -0.27
C VAL A 27 2.02 -0.43 0.16
N GLY A 28 1.66 -0.43 1.43
CA GLY A 28 0.94 -1.53 2.08
C GLY A 28 1.92 -2.47 2.79
N ALA A 29 1.56 -2.89 3.99
CA ALA A 29 2.33 -3.75 4.89
C ALA A 29 1.51 -4.98 5.33
N GLY A 30 0.47 -5.33 4.57
CA GLY A 30 -0.27 -6.57 4.76
C GLY A 30 0.50 -7.80 4.29
N ALA A 31 -0.24 -8.83 3.87
CA ALA A 31 0.33 -10.11 3.44
C ALA A 31 1.46 -9.95 2.40
N LEU A 32 1.27 -9.16 1.34
CA LEU A 32 2.32 -8.91 0.35
C LEU A 32 3.47 -8.07 0.91
N GLY A 33 3.18 -6.83 1.30
CA GLY A 33 4.20 -5.85 1.64
C GLY A 33 5.11 -6.28 2.80
N SER A 34 4.58 -7.01 3.77
CA SER A 34 5.38 -7.53 4.90
C SER A 34 6.48 -8.52 4.41
N TRP A 35 6.17 -9.37 3.43
CA TRP A 35 7.13 -10.29 2.81
C TRP A 35 8.06 -9.58 1.83
N GLU A 36 7.58 -8.56 1.12
CA GLU A 36 8.43 -7.71 0.26
C GLU A 36 9.51 -7.01 1.07
N VAL A 37 9.14 -6.40 2.20
CA VAL A 37 10.09 -5.78 3.14
C VAL A 37 11.12 -6.79 3.63
N TYR A 38 10.67 -7.99 4.03
CA TYR A 38 11.57 -9.08 4.42
C TYR A 38 12.59 -9.39 3.31
N PHE A 39 12.13 -9.66 2.08
CA PHE A 39 13.02 -10.03 0.98
C PHE A 39 13.93 -8.89 0.53
N LEU A 40 13.44 -7.64 0.47
CA LEU A 40 14.25 -6.45 0.20
C LEU A 40 15.39 -6.30 1.22
N LYS A 41 15.09 -6.54 2.50
CA LYS A 41 16.12 -6.52 3.55
C LYS A 41 17.13 -7.64 3.35
N LYS A 42 16.69 -8.85 3.02
CA LYS A 42 17.57 -10.01 2.79
C LYS A 42 18.45 -9.86 1.55
N VAL A 43 17.99 -9.19 0.50
CA VAL A 43 18.80 -8.93 -0.70
C VAL A 43 19.75 -7.72 -0.53
N GLY A 44 19.60 -6.97 0.57
CA GLY A 44 20.51 -5.90 0.95
C GLY A 44 20.20 -4.55 0.32
N VAL A 45 18.92 -4.23 0.14
CA VAL A 45 18.49 -2.86 -0.18
C VAL A 45 18.87 -1.90 0.95
N GLY A 46 19.37 -0.72 0.58
CA GLY A 46 19.91 0.27 1.51
C GLY A 46 18.87 0.87 2.45
N GLU A 47 17.82 1.46 1.88
CA GLU A 47 16.71 2.05 2.62
C GLU A 47 15.39 1.50 2.10
N ILE A 48 14.51 1.11 3.02
CA ILE A 48 13.17 0.64 2.71
C ILE A 48 12.20 1.63 3.35
N ILE A 49 11.32 2.21 2.54
CA ILE A 49 10.24 3.10 2.97
C ILE A 49 8.96 2.28 2.99
N VAL A 50 8.19 2.34 4.08
CA VAL A 50 6.92 1.61 4.17
C VAL A 50 5.81 2.58 4.49
N VAL A 51 4.75 2.57 3.69
CA VAL A 51 3.55 3.37 3.93
C VAL A 51 2.38 2.41 4.13
N ASP A 52 1.82 2.39 5.33
CA ASP A 52 0.64 1.59 5.65
C ASP A 52 -0.19 2.25 6.76
N ARG A 53 -1.49 2.05 6.74
CA ARG A 53 -2.47 2.75 7.60
C ARG A 53 -3.12 1.85 8.64
N ASP A 54 -2.76 0.57 8.67
CA ASP A 54 -3.42 -0.46 9.44
C ASP A 54 -2.58 -0.93 10.63
N PHE A 55 -3.29 -1.46 11.61
CA PHE A 55 -2.72 -2.21 12.72
C PHE A 55 -2.63 -3.69 12.34
N VAL A 56 -1.78 -4.44 13.04
CA VAL A 56 -1.74 -5.90 12.91
C VAL A 56 -3.02 -6.47 13.50
N ASP A 57 -3.77 -7.22 12.68
CA ASP A 57 -4.94 -7.99 13.11
C ASP A 57 -4.59 -9.46 13.33
N TYR A 58 -5.30 -10.15 14.22
CA TYR A 58 -5.09 -11.58 14.45
C TYR A 58 -5.23 -12.42 13.16
N ASN A 59 -6.11 -12.02 12.24
CA ASN A 59 -6.31 -12.68 10.95
C ASN A 59 -5.17 -12.40 9.93
N ASP A 60 -4.24 -11.51 10.25
CA ASP A 60 -3.04 -11.27 9.43
C ASP A 60 -1.96 -12.32 9.67
N LEU A 61 -1.90 -12.89 10.88
CA LEU A 61 -0.82 -13.79 11.33
C LEU A 61 -0.54 -14.96 10.36
N PRO A 62 -1.55 -15.67 9.81
CA PRO A 62 -1.27 -16.83 8.97
C PRO A 62 -0.58 -16.51 7.64
N ARG A 63 -0.57 -15.24 7.22
CA ARG A 63 -0.22 -14.82 5.84
C ARG A 63 0.78 -13.66 5.78
N THR A 64 1.25 -13.21 6.93
CA THR A 64 2.24 -12.13 7.07
C THR A 64 3.47 -12.65 7.81
N ILE A 65 4.43 -11.76 8.06
CA ILE A 65 5.60 -12.03 8.90
C ILE A 65 5.41 -11.57 10.37
N TYR A 66 4.18 -11.19 10.74
CA TYR A 66 3.85 -10.74 12.08
C TYR A 66 3.60 -11.92 13.02
N ASP A 67 3.88 -11.72 14.29
CA ASP A 67 3.70 -12.71 15.36
C ASP A 67 2.57 -12.26 16.31
N GLU A 68 2.11 -13.15 17.20
CA GLU A 68 1.02 -12.85 18.15
C GLU A 68 1.30 -11.60 19.02
N GLU A 69 2.56 -11.36 19.36
CA GLU A 69 3.00 -10.19 20.14
C GLU A 69 2.90 -8.85 19.38
N ASP A 70 2.68 -8.89 18.06
CA ASP A 70 2.58 -7.72 17.20
C ASP A 70 1.13 -7.23 17.05
N VAL A 71 0.14 -8.04 17.44
CA VAL A 71 -1.29 -7.73 17.31
C VAL A 71 -1.61 -6.39 17.99
N GLU A 72 -2.50 -5.60 17.37
CA GLU A 72 -2.88 -4.23 17.76
C GLU A 72 -1.78 -3.16 17.63
N LYS A 73 -0.56 -3.50 17.20
CA LYS A 73 0.48 -2.50 16.90
C LYS A 73 0.36 -2.00 15.45
N PRO A 74 0.73 -0.74 15.16
CA PRO A 74 0.84 -0.26 13.78
C PRO A 74 1.80 -1.13 12.97
N LYS A 75 1.36 -1.63 11.81
CA LYS A 75 2.16 -2.51 10.94
C LYS A 75 3.52 -1.91 10.60
N VAL A 76 3.56 -0.60 10.35
CA VAL A 76 4.80 0.12 10.03
C VAL A 76 5.78 0.21 11.20
N GLU A 77 5.30 0.31 12.44
CA GLU A 77 6.17 0.37 13.61
C GLU A 77 6.77 -1.01 13.90
N VAL A 78 5.99 -2.07 13.76
CA VAL A 78 6.49 -3.45 13.86
C VAL A 78 7.60 -3.71 12.84
N LEU A 79 7.39 -3.31 11.57
CA LEU A 79 8.42 -3.47 10.54
C LEU A 79 9.67 -2.62 10.79
N LYS A 80 9.49 -1.43 11.37
CA LYS A 80 10.60 -0.56 11.77
C LYS A 80 11.42 -1.18 12.89
N GLU A 81 10.79 -1.79 13.88
CA GLU A 81 11.47 -2.54 14.95
C GLU A 81 12.18 -3.78 14.40
N LYS A 82 11.52 -4.60 13.58
CA LYS A 82 12.08 -5.86 13.07
C LYS A 82 13.16 -5.68 11.99
N PHE A 83 13.04 -4.68 11.11
CA PHE A 83 13.91 -4.55 9.92
C PHE A 83 14.61 -3.18 9.78
N GLY A 84 14.31 -2.21 10.65
CA GLY A 84 14.90 -0.87 10.59
C GLY A 84 14.48 -0.07 9.36
N VAL A 85 13.20 -0.18 8.94
CA VAL A 85 12.64 0.57 7.81
C VAL A 85 12.23 1.99 8.21
N LYS A 86 12.07 2.87 7.21
CA LYS A 86 11.42 4.18 7.37
C LYS A 86 9.90 4.02 7.23
N GLY A 87 9.22 3.82 8.35
CA GLY A 87 7.77 3.62 8.40
C GLY A 87 6.97 4.93 8.45
N TYR A 88 5.87 5.01 7.69
CA TYR A 88 4.87 6.07 7.75
C TYR A 88 3.49 5.46 8.01
N PHE A 89 2.92 5.76 9.18
CA PHE A 89 1.58 5.32 9.55
C PHE A 89 0.53 6.22 8.88
N GLU A 90 0.32 6.03 7.58
CA GLU A 90 -0.47 6.91 6.73
C GLU A 90 -1.20 6.11 5.63
N ASP A 91 -2.36 6.61 5.22
CA ASP A 91 -3.04 6.15 4.01
C ASP A 91 -2.35 6.76 2.79
N LEU A 92 -1.92 5.93 1.83
CA LEU A 92 -1.37 6.45 0.58
C LEU A 92 -2.49 6.92 -0.35
N ASN A 93 -2.53 8.22 -0.60
CA ASN A 93 -3.51 8.90 -1.43
C ASN A 93 -2.88 10.16 -2.06
N PRO A 94 -3.61 10.95 -2.86
CA PRO A 94 -3.03 12.12 -3.55
C PRO A 94 -2.41 13.17 -2.62
N SER A 95 -2.88 13.28 -1.38
CA SER A 95 -2.34 14.22 -0.40
C SER A 95 -1.06 13.72 0.29
N THR A 96 -0.79 12.41 0.24
CA THR A 96 0.34 11.75 0.93
C THR A 96 1.32 11.07 -0.03
N VAL A 97 1.06 11.06 -1.34
CA VAL A 97 1.89 10.36 -2.32
C VAL A 97 3.33 10.87 -2.40
N SER A 98 3.59 12.11 -1.96
CA SER A 98 4.96 12.67 -1.83
C SER A 98 5.84 11.92 -0.83
N LEU A 99 5.27 11.07 0.03
CA LEU A 99 6.06 10.17 0.89
C LEU A 99 6.96 9.21 0.08
N LEU A 100 6.69 9.06 -1.22
CA LEU A 100 7.44 8.22 -2.16
C LEU A 100 8.57 8.97 -2.89
N ASP A 101 8.76 10.27 -2.64
CA ASP A 101 9.68 11.14 -3.40
C ASP A 101 11.13 10.63 -3.40
N GLU A 102 11.59 10.09 -2.27
CA GLU A 102 12.96 9.59 -2.12
C GLU A 102 13.19 8.20 -2.72
N ALA A 103 12.14 7.47 -3.11
CA ALA A 103 12.30 6.10 -3.60
C ALA A 103 12.82 6.05 -5.03
N ASP A 104 13.79 5.17 -5.29
CA ASP A 104 14.27 4.83 -6.64
C ASP A 104 13.29 3.90 -7.36
N LEU A 105 12.56 3.08 -6.60
CA LEU A 105 11.59 2.09 -7.07
C LEU A 105 10.46 1.96 -6.06
N ILE A 106 9.22 1.79 -6.53
CA ILE A 106 8.05 1.50 -5.69
C ILE A 106 7.58 0.05 -5.92
N ILE A 107 7.16 -0.65 -4.87
CA ILE A 107 6.54 -1.97 -4.95
C ILE A 107 5.16 -1.90 -4.29
N ASP A 108 4.18 -2.49 -4.98
CA ASP A 108 2.79 -2.59 -4.54
C ASP A 108 2.58 -3.73 -3.55
N GLY A 109 2.32 -3.37 -2.29
CA GLY A 109 1.86 -4.28 -1.25
C GLY A 109 0.40 -4.03 -0.84
N THR A 110 -0.36 -3.24 -1.61
CA THR A 110 -1.74 -2.84 -1.30
C THR A 110 -2.76 -3.77 -1.97
N ASP A 111 -3.97 -3.80 -1.41
CA ASP A 111 -5.14 -4.50 -1.98
C ASP A 111 -6.15 -3.53 -2.60
N ASN A 112 -5.84 -2.22 -2.63
CA ASN A 112 -6.75 -1.18 -3.10
C ASN A 112 -6.42 -0.70 -4.52
N ILE A 113 -7.35 -0.91 -5.45
CA ILE A 113 -7.20 -0.52 -6.87
C ILE A 113 -7.04 0.99 -7.04
N TYR A 114 -7.75 1.79 -6.24
CA TYR A 114 -7.60 3.25 -6.30
C TYR A 114 -6.18 3.65 -5.88
N THR A 115 -5.64 3.08 -4.81
CA THR A 115 -4.25 3.34 -4.38
C THR A 115 -3.26 2.97 -5.48
N ARG A 116 -3.47 1.85 -6.18
CA ARG A 116 -2.66 1.47 -7.36
C ARG A 116 -2.74 2.50 -8.49
N GLN A 117 -3.90 3.11 -8.71
CA GLN A 117 -4.05 4.19 -9.69
C GLN A 117 -3.31 5.48 -9.25
N VAL A 118 -3.32 5.82 -7.95
CA VAL A 118 -2.54 6.93 -7.40
C VAL A 118 -1.04 6.67 -7.58
N ILE A 119 -0.55 5.48 -7.22
CA ILE A 119 0.84 5.07 -7.43
C ILE A 119 1.19 5.19 -8.92
N ASN A 120 0.34 4.68 -9.80
CA ASN A 120 0.57 4.73 -11.24
C ASN A 120 0.74 6.16 -11.75
N ASP A 121 -0.23 7.04 -11.48
CA ASP A 121 -0.19 8.40 -11.98
C ASP A 121 1.02 9.16 -11.43
N TYR A 122 1.33 8.98 -10.14
CA TYR A 122 2.50 9.58 -9.53
C TYR A 122 3.80 9.06 -10.15
N CYS A 123 3.93 7.76 -10.34
CA CYS A 123 5.13 7.15 -10.91
C CYS A 123 5.33 7.54 -12.38
N VAL A 124 4.26 7.54 -13.17
CA VAL A 124 4.30 8.00 -14.57
C VAL A 124 4.67 9.49 -14.64
N LYS A 125 4.05 10.34 -13.82
CA LYS A 125 4.33 11.78 -13.77
C LYS A 125 5.79 12.08 -13.42
N ASN A 126 6.36 11.32 -12.49
CA ASN A 126 7.72 11.55 -11.97
C ASN A 126 8.80 10.67 -12.61
N GLY A 127 8.45 9.84 -13.61
CA GLY A 127 9.38 8.93 -14.26
C GLY A 127 9.96 7.85 -13.33
N LYS A 128 9.25 7.49 -12.25
CA LYS A 128 9.70 6.48 -11.28
C LYS A 128 9.23 5.09 -11.71
N PRO A 129 10.10 4.07 -11.74
CA PRO A 129 9.65 2.70 -11.97
C PRO A 129 8.85 2.21 -10.75
N TRP A 130 7.88 1.32 -11.00
CA TRP A 130 7.22 0.59 -9.93
C TRP A 130 6.77 -0.79 -10.38
N ILE A 131 6.45 -1.65 -9.42
CA ILE A 131 6.03 -3.03 -9.67
C ILE A 131 4.62 -3.19 -9.11
N TYR A 132 3.68 -3.50 -9.98
CA TYR A 132 2.34 -3.92 -9.61
C TYR A 132 2.38 -5.37 -9.13
N VAL A 133 1.74 -5.65 -7.99
CA VAL A 133 1.60 -6.99 -7.42
C VAL A 133 0.17 -7.16 -6.93
N GLY A 134 -0.50 -8.21 -7.40
CA GLY A 134 -1.85 -8.54 -6.97
C GLY A 134 -1.98 -10.01 -6.68
N VAL A 135 -2.56 -10.38 -5.54
CA VAL A 135 -2.81 -11.77 -5.14
C VAL A 135 -4.25 -11.94 -4.68
N LEU A 136 -4.82 -13.10 -4.96
CA LEU A 136 -6.15 -13.48 -4.51
C LEU A 136 -6.28 -15.01 -4.56
N SER A 137 -6.86 -15.62 -3.53
CA SER A 137 -7.02 -17.08 -3.45
C SER A 137 -5.69 -17.85 -3.63
N THR A 138 -5.49 -18.53 -4.76
CA THR A 138 -4.29 -19.30 -5.13
C THR A 138 -3.44 -18.64 -6.22
N TYR A 139 -3.83 -17.48 -6.73
CA TYR A 139 -3.17 -16.88 -7.88
C TYR A 139 -2.56 -15.51 -7.58
N GLY A 140 -1.58 -15.14 -8.39
CA GLY A 140 -0.90 -13.86 -8.32
C GLY A 140 -0.54 -13.30 -9.69
N ASN A 141 -0.40 -11.98 -9.73
CA ASN A 141 -0.01 -11.19 -10.89
C ASN A 141 1.13 -10.27 -10.49
N ILE A 142 2.19 -10.21 -11.29
CA ILE A 142 3.30 -9.28 -11.11
C ILE A 142 3.60 -8.59 -12.44
N MET A 143 3.62 -7.26 -12.46
CA MET A 143 3.91 -6.49 -13.68
C MET A 143 4.89 -5.34 -13.38
N PRO A 144 6.05 -5.27 -14.06
CA PRO A 144 6.95 -4.14 -13.98
C PRO A 144 6.45 -2.97 -14.84
N ILE A 145 6.38 -1.78 -14.24
CA ILE A 145 5.95 -0.55 -14.88
C ILE A 145 7.13 0.41 -14.89
N ILE A 146 7.73 0.61 -16.06
CA ILE A 146 8.81 1.55 -16.30
C ILE A 146 8.25 2.66 -17.19
N PRO A 147 7.99 3.86 -16.65
CA PRO A 147 7.44 4.98 -17.40
C PRO A 147 8.19 5.24 -18.72
N GLY A 148 7.44 5.36 -19.81
CA GLY A 148 7.97 5.57 -21.16
C GLY A 148 8.52 4.31 -21.85
N LYS A 149 8.68 3.18 -21.16
CA LYS A 149 9.21 1.93 -21.74
C LYS A 149 8.18 0.80 -21.78
N THR A 150 7.50 0.53 -20.66
CA THR A 150 6.48 -0.53 -20.59
C THR A 150 5.06 0.05 -20.51
N ALA A 151 4.06 -0.81 -20.63
CA ALA A 151 2.68 -0.46 -20.34
C ALA A 151 2.54 0.01 -18.88
N CYS A 152 1.81 1.10 -18.65
CA CYS A 152 1.49 1.53 -17.29
C CYS A 152 0.23 0.81 -16.76
N PHE A 153 -0.07 0.95 -15.47
CA PHE A 153 -1.26 0.31 -14.89
C PHE A 153 -2.57 0.80 -15.52
N ARG A 154 -2.67 2.06 -15.96
CA ARG A 154 -3.82 2.51 -16.78
C ARG A 154 -3.95 1.85 -18.16
N CYS A 155 -2.88 1.26 -18.69
CA CYS A 155 -3.00 0.45 -19.91
C CYS A 155 -3.75 -0.86 -19.62
N LEU A 156 -3.43 -1.49 -18.48
CA LEU A 156 -4.05 -2.73 -17.98
C LEU A 156 -5.46 -2.49 -17.41
N MET A 157 -5.62 -1.45 -16.59
CA MET A 157 -6.84 -1.04 -15.90
C MET A 157 -7.16 0.43 -16.21
N PRO A 158 -7.86 0.73 -17.33
CA PRO A 158 -8.10 2.10 -17.79
C PRO A 158 -9.07 2.89 -16.93
N LYS A 159 -9.98 2.19 -16.22
CA LYS A 159 -10.99 2.78 -15.34
C LYS A 159 -11.10 1.93 -14.08
N LEU A 160 -11.55 2.54 -12.98
CA LEU A 160 -11.96 1.78 -11.81
C LEU A 160 -13.11 0.84 -12.19
N PRO A 161 -13.15 -0.38 -11.61
CA PRO A 161 -14.26 -1.29 -11.87
C PRO A 161 -15.55 -0.68 -11.31
N SER A 162 -16.64 -0.78 -12.08
CA SER A 162 -17.95 -0.24 -11.67
C SER A 162 -18.61 -1.03 -10.53
N LYS A 163 -18.05 -2.19 -10.18
CA LYS A 163 -18.47 -3.03 -9.08
C LYS A 163 -17.26 -3.36 -8.20
N PRO A 164 -17.43 -3.55 -6.88
CA PRO A 164 -16.37 -4.03 -6.03
C PRO A 164 -15.81 -5.36 -6.56
N MET A 165 -14.49 -5.45 -6.66
CA MET A 165 -13.85 -6.74 -6.93
C MET A 165 -13.87 -7.61 -5.67
N PRO A 166 -13.90 -8.95 -5.78
CA PRO A 166 -13.75 -9.81 -4.62
C PRO A 166 -12.46 -9.49 -3.86
N THR A 167 -12.57 -9.25 -2.56
CA THR A 167 -11.42 -8.99 -1.69
C THR A 167 -10.89 -10.30 -1.12
N CYS A 168 -9.67 -10.28 -0.59
CA CYS A 168 -9.10 -11.44 0.15
C CYS A 168 -10.00 -11.88 1.31
N ALA A 169 -10.76 -10.97 1.92
CA ALA A 169 -11.71 -11.30 2.99
C ALA A 169 -12.87 -12.18 2.49
N VAL A 170 -13.25 -12.07 1.22
CA VAL A 170 -14.36 -12.84 0.62
C VAL A 170 -13.86 -14.07 -0.11
N ALA A 171 -12.78 -13.95 -0.90
CA ALA A 171 -12.26 -15.05 -1.72
C ALA A 171 -11.25 -15.94 -0.98
N GLY A 172 -10.76 -15.49 0.17
CA GLY A 172 -9.63 -16.11 0.87
C GLY A 172 -8.29 -15.86 0.17
N ILE A 173 -7.20 -16.17 0.87
CA ILE A 173 -5.85 -16.20 0.30
C ILE A 173 -5.02 -17.28 1.01
N MET A 174 -4.34 -18.12 0.22
CA MET A 174 -3.46 -19.13 0.76
C MET A 174 -2.15 -18.51 1.25
N SER A 175 -1.70 -18.87 2.44
CA SER A 175 -0.53 -18.28 3.14
C SER A 175 0.78 -18.29 2.35
N TYR A 176 0.97 -19.24 1.45
CA TYR A 176 2.18 -19.35 0.62
C TYR A 176 2.15 -18.48 -0.65
N VAL A 177 0.99 -17.93 -1.02
CA VAL A 177 0.83 -17.10 -2.23
C VAL A 177 1.49 -15.72 -2.06
N PRO A 178 1.27 -14.97 -0.97
CA PRO A 178 1.96 -13.70 -0.75
C PRO A 178 3.49 -13.79 -0.76
N PRO A 179 4.16 -14.73 -0.03
CA PRO A 179 5.62 -14.80 -0.08
C PRO A 179 6.15 -15.20 -1.46
N LEU A 180 5.44 -16.05 -2.22
CA LEU A 180 5.80 -16.36 -3.60
C LEU A 180 5.75 -15.11 -4.49
N ALA A 181 4.64 -14.38 -4.46
CA ALA A 181 4.49 -13.14 -5.22
C ALA A 181 5.54 -12.09 -4.83
N ALA A 182 5.75 -11.87 -3.53
CA ALA A 182 6.75 -10.95 -3.01
C ALA A 182 8.16 -11.30 -3.48
N SER A 183 8.52 -12.59 -3.50
CA SER A 183 9.83 -13.05 -3.99
C SER A 183 10.04 -12.72 -5.48
N LEU A 184 9.01 -12.89 -6.31
CA LEU A 184 9.03 -12.55 -7.73
C LEU A 184 9.09 -11.02 -7.94
N ALA A 185 8.34 -10.26 -7.15
CA ALA A 185 8.36 -8.79 -7.17
C ALA A 185 9.75 -8.26 -6.79
N VAL A 186 10.37 -8.79 -5.73
CA VAL A 186 11.73 -8.40 -5.34
C VAL A 186 12.78 -8.85 -6.35
N ALA A 187 12.60 -10.00 -7.01
CA ALA A 187 13.48 -10.38 -8.12
C ALA A 187 13.42 -9.35 -9.27
N LEU A 188 12.22 -8.89 -9.65
CA LEU A 188 12.08 -7.80 -10.63
C LEU A 188 12.68 -6.48 -10.12
N ALA A 189 12.52 -6.17 -8.83
CA ALA A 189 13.10 -4.99 -8.22
C ALA A 189 14.62 -4.98 -8.34
N VAL A 190 15.27 -6.10 -8.03
CA VAL A 190 16.72 -6.25 -8.18
C VAL A 190 17.14 -6.01 -9.63
N LYS A 191 16.45 -6.64 -10.61
CA LYS A 191 16.74 -6.42 -12.03
C LYS A 191 16.66 -4.93 -12.42
N ILE A 192 15.58 -4.25 -12.02
CA ILE A 192 15.37 -2.83 -12.32
C ILE A 192 16.47 -1.98 -11.67
N LEU A 193 16.74 -2.20 -10.38
CA LEU A 193 17.76 -1.45 -9.63
C LEU A 193 19.16 -1.69 -10.19
N LEU A 194 19.47 -2.88 -10.69
CA LEU A 194 20.74 -3.19 -11.35
C LEU A 194 20.83 -2.61 -12.77
N GLY A 195 19.72 -2.16 -13.35
CA GLY A 195 19.66 -1.59 -14.69
C GLY A 195 19.57 -2.64 -15.79
N GLU A 196 19.14 -3.85 -15.45
CA GLU A 196 18.86 -4.90 -16.42
C GLU A 196 17.62 -4.57 -17.25
N GLU A 197 17.54 -5.16 -18.44
CA GLU A 197 16.37 -5.03 -19.29
C GLU A 197 15.16 -5.77 -18.71
N VAL A 198 14.01 -5.10 -18.73
CA VAL A 198 12.72 -5.63 -18.28
C VAL A 198 11.70 -5.39 -19.36
N LYS A 199 10.99 -6.46 -19.74
CA LYS A 199 9.95 -6.43 -20.78
C LYS A 199 8.62 -5.96 -20.22
N SER A 200 7.76 -5.49 -21.11
CA SER A 200 6.36 -5.15 -20.80
C SER A 200 5.51 -6.41 -20.69
N GLU A 201 5.78 -7.25 -19.68
CA GLU A 201 5.11 -8.53 -19.47
C GLU A 201 4.55 -8.61 -18.05
N MET A 202 3.37 -9.21 -17.90
CA MET A 202 2.80 -9.60 -16.62
C MET A 202 3.07 -11.08 -16.38
N ILE A 203 3.63 -11.40 -15.23
CA ILE A 203 3.75 -12.78 -14.74
C ILE A 203 2.44 -13.11 -14.03
N PHE A 204 1.73 -14.11 -14.52
CA PHE A 204 0.61 -14.73 -13.84
C PHE A 204 1.04 -16.10 -13.31
N PHE A 205 0.55 -16.46 -12.13
CA PHE A 205 0.72 -17.81 -11.62
C PHE A 205 -0.54 -18.27 -10.88
N ASP A 206 -0.79 -19.59 -10.87
CA ASP A 206 -1.77 -20.24 -10.00
C ASP A 206 -1.09 -21.39 -9.26
N THR A 207 -1.00 -21.28 -7.93
CA THR A 207 -0.39 -22.32 -7.09
C THR A 207 -1.25 -23.57 -6.97
N LYS A 208 -2.52 -23.52 -7.36
CA LYS A 208 -3.39 -24.69 -7.37
C LYS A 208 -3.00 -25.66 -8.48
N THR A 209 -2.68 -25.13 -9.66
CA THR A 209 -2.23 -25.92 -10.82
C THR A 209 -0.71 -25.96 -10.97
N LEU A 210 0.00 -25.06 -10.28
CA LEU A 210 1.44 -24.78 -10.41
C LEU A 210 1.83 -24.23 -11.79
N ASP A 211 0.89 -23.58 -12.46
CA ASP A 211 1.12 -22.94 -13.76
C ASP A 211 1.73 -21.54 -13.59
N PHE A 212 2.63 -21.20 -14.52
CA PHE A 212 3.24 -19.88 -14.64
C PHE A 212 3.15 -19.43 -16.09
N GLU A 213 2.58 -18.26 -16.31
CA GLU A 213 2.44 -17.66 -17.62
C GLU A 213 3.06 -16.26 -17.63
N LYS A 214 3.68 -15.92 -18.76
CA LYS A 214 4.10 -14.55 -19.06
C LYS A 214 3.23 -14.03 -20.18
N ILE A 215 2.49 -12.98 -19.89
CA ILE A 215 1.55 -12.36 -20.81
C ILE A 215 2.13 -11.00 -21.18
N GLU A 216 2.40 -10.77 -22.47
CA GLU A 216 2.82 -9.45 -22.93
C GLU A 216 1.67 -8.45 -22.78
N ILE A 217 1.96 -7.33 -22.11
CA ILE A 217 0.99 -6.26 -21.90
C ILE A 217 1.37 -5.10 -22.81
N PRO A 218 0.61 -4.84 -23.88
CA PRO A 218 0.92 -3.78 -24.82
C PRO A 218 0.67 -2.41 -24.17
N ARG A 219 1.60 -1.48 -24.41
CA ARG A 219 1.36 -0.07 -24.10
C ARG A 219 0.31 0.47 -25.07
N ARG A 220 -0.68 1.18 -24.53
CA ARG A 220 -1.76 1.77 -25.33
C ARG A 220 -1.38 3.15 -25.84
N ASP A 221 -1.59 3.40 -27.13
CA ASP A 221 -1.36 4.71 -27.77
C ASP A 221 -2.36 5.79 -27.34
N ASP A 222 -3.51 5.40 -26.77
CA ASP A 222 -4.55 6.30 -26.29
C ASP A 222 -4.60 6.42 -24.75
N CYS A 223 -3.57 5.91 -24.05
CA CYS A 223 -3.58 5.85 -22.58
C CYS A 223 -3.63 7.24 -21.93
N GLU A 224 -4.63 7.45 -21.07
CA GLU A 224 -4.82 8.70 -20.32
C GLU A 224 -3.57 9.08 -19.49
N ALA A 225 -2.91 8.13 -18.82
CA ALA A 225 -1.73 8.44 -18.02
C ALA A 225 -0.45 8.52 -18.86
N CYS A 226 0.03 7.41 -19.42
CA CYS A 226 1.38 7.35 -20.00
C CYS A 226 1.51 7.91 -21.41
N VAL A 227 0.42 8.37 -22.03
CA VAL A 227 0.47 9.07 -23.33
C VAL A 227 -0.11 10.48 -23.22
N ARG A 228 -1.33 10.62 -22.67
CA ARG A 228 -1.99 11.93 -22.57
C ARG A 228 -1.60 12.74 -21.33
N HIS A 229 -0.89 12.13 -20.38
CA HIS A 229 -0.42 12.76 -19.14
C HIS A 229 -1.57 13.37 -18.31
N ASN A 230 -2.74 12.73 -18.37
CA ASN A 230 -3.92 13.06 -17.60
C ASN A 230 -3.92 12.29 -16.28
N PHE A 231 -3.45 12.93 -15.21
CA PHE A 231 -3.23 12.35 -13.89
C PHE A 231 -4.42 12.55 -12.94
N THR A 232 -5.63 12.20 -13.39
CA THR A 232 -6.88 12.40 -12.62
C THR A 232 -6.86 11.77 -11.23
N PHE A 233 -6.08 10.71 -10.99
CA PHE A 233 -6.01 10.09 -9.67
C PHE A 233 -5.09 10.84 -8.71
N LEU A 234 -4.39 11.90 -9.15
CA LEU A 234 -3.66 12.81 -8.27
C LEU A 234 -4.48 14.05 -7.87
N GLU A 235 -5.71 14.17 -8.36
CA GLU A 235 -6.63 15.22 -7.93
C GLU A 235 -7.07 14.97 -6.49
N LYS A 236 -6.90 16.00 -5.65
CA LYS A 236 -7.24 15.95 -4.23
C LYS A 236 -8.74 16.16 -4.05
N GLN A 237 -9.41 15.13 -3.55
CA GLN A 237 -10.85 15.13 -3.31
C GLN A 237 -11.17 14.36 -2.03
N MET A 238 -12.28 14.72 -1.37
CA MET A 238 -12.77 13.94 -0.24
C MET A 238 -13.15 12.55 -0.74
N ARG A 239 -12.64 11.52 -0.07
CA ARG A 239 -12.90 10.13 -0.42
C ARG A 239 -13.70 9.45 0.66
N ILE A 240 -14.61 8.61 0.23
CA ILE A 240 -15.43 7.79 1.09
C ILE A 240 -15.38 6.38 0.57
N GLU A 241 -15.02 5.45 1.45
CA GLU A 241 -14.81 4.06 1.08
C GLU A 241 -15.47 3.16 2.12
N ARG A 242 -16.22 2.16 1.66
CA ARG A 242 -16.69 1.09 2.53
C ARG A 242 -15.60 0.03 2.68
N MET A 243 -15.28 -0.30 3.91
CA MET A 243 -14.27 -1.27 4.31
C MET A 243 -14.87 -2.69 4.34
N CYS A 244 -14.00 -3.71 4.42
CA CYS A 244 -14.42 -5.11 4.41
C CYS A 244 -15.25 -5.50 5.65
N ASP A 245 -15.06 -4.81 6.79
CA ASP A 245 -15.83 -4.99 8.02
C ASP A 245 -17.18 -4.22 8.00
N GLY A 246 -17.52 -3.60 6.87
CA GLY A 246 -18.73 -2.81 6.69
C GLY A 246 -18.62 -1.35 7.13
N SER A 247 -17.54 -0.99 7.85
CA SER A 247 -17.29 0.40 8.27
C SER A 247 -17.07 1.32 7.07
N ILE A 248 -17.26 2.62 7.27
CA ILE A 248 -17.07 3.64 6.23
C ILE A 248 -15.90 4.54 6.63
N GLN A 249 -14.87 4.57 5.79
CA GLN A 249 -13.74 5.46 5.93
C GLN A 249 -13.99 6.77 5.17
N VAL A 250 -13.73 7.91 5.80
CA VAL A 250 -13.70 9.23 5.19
C VAL A 250 -12.27 9.77 5.23
N THR A 251 -11.72 10.09 4.06
CA THR A 251 -10.40 10.69 3.91
C THR A 251 -10.56 12.12 3.35
N PRO A 252 -10.05 13.16 4.04
CA PRO A 252 -10.14 14.53 3.56
C PRO A 252 -9.31 14.75 2.28
N PRO A 253 -9.63 15.77 1.47
CA PRO A 253 -8.88 16.10 0.25
C PRO A 253 -7.45 16.54 0.56
N GLU A 254 -7.26 17.25 1.66
CA GLU A 254 -5.96 17.70 2.15
C GLU A 254 -5.65 17.03 3.48
N LYS A 255 -4.37 16.73 3.70
CA LYS A 255 -3.92 16.19 4.98
C LYS A 255 -4.22 17.22 6.08
N MET A 256 -4.94 16.78 7.11
CA MET A 256 -5.20 17.59 8.29
C MET A 256 -4.14 17.29 9.36
N SER A 257 -4.00 18.20 10.32
CA SER A 257 -3.20 18.01 11.53
C SER A 257 -4.12 18.13 12.75
N VAL A 258 -4.94 17.11 12.97
CA VAL A 258 -5.93 17.09 14.05
C VAL A 258 -5.22 17.04 15.40
N ASN A 259 -5.52 18.02 16.26
CA ASN A 259 -5.05 18.04 17.63
C ASN A 259 -5.92 17.09 18.49
N LEU A 260 -5.43 15.88 18.73
CA LEU A 260 -6.16 14.87 19.50
C LEU A 260 -6.41 15.28 20.96
N ASP A 261 -5.55 16.11 21.56
CA ASP A 261 -5.76 16.59 22.92
C ASP A 261 -6.88 17.62 23.02
N GLU A 262 -7.02 18.47 22.00
CA GLU A 262 -8.14 19.41 21.90
C GLU A 262 -9.46 18.68 21.60
N LEU A 263 -9.42 17.70 20.70
CA LEU A 263 -10.59 16.86 20.40
C LEU A 263 -11.04 16.08 21.65
N ALA A 264 -10.10 15.52 22.42
CA ALA A 264 -10.39 14.86 23.69
C ALA A 264 -11.14 15.79 24.66
N LYS A 265 -10.67 17.02 24.86
CA LYS A 265 -11.35 18.02 25.71
C LYS A 265 -12.76 18.34 25.21
N ARG A 266 -12.96 18.42 23.90
CA ARG A 266 -14.30 18.61 23.31
C ARG A 266 -15.22 17.43 23.61
N LEU A 267 -14.71 16.20 23.53
CA LEU A 267 -15.48 14.99 23.87
C LEU A 267 -15.83 14.94 25.37
N GLU A 268 -14.91 15.31 26.25
CA GLU A 268 -15.17 15.42 27.71
C GLU A 268 -16.29 16.43 28.00
N ALA A 269 -16.27 17.58 27.34
CA ALA A 269 -17.32 18.60 27.48
C ALA A 269 -18.69 18.11 26.97
N LEU A 270 -18.71 17.16 26.05
CA LEU A 270 -19.91 16.48 25.56
C LEU A 270 -20.32 15.27 26.41
N GLY A 271 -19.58 14.97 27.48
CA GLY A 271 -19.83 13.82 28.36
C GLY A 271 -19.56 12.47 27.69
N LYS A 272 -18.69 12.43 26.68
CA LYS A 272 -18.35 11.21 25.94
C LYS A 272 -17.09 10.57 26.50
N GLU A 273 -17.17 9.28 26.80
CA GLU A 273 -16.00 8.46 27.05
C GLU A 273 -15.23 8.21 25.75
N TYR A 274 -13.91 8.11 25.84
CA TYR A 274 -13.05 7.92 24.69
C TYR A 274 -11.79 7.12 25.05
N LEU A 275 -11.25 6.42 24.06
CA LEU A 275 -9.92 5.84 24.07
C LEU A 275 -9.01 6.69 23.19
N LYS A 276 -7.91 7.19 23.74
CA LYS A 276 -6.94 8.01 23.00
C LYS A 276 -5.59 7.33 22.97
N THR A 277 -5.00 7.26 21.77
CA THR A 277 -3.62 6.86 21.55
C THR A 277 -2.80 8.04 21.02
N SER A 278 -1.51 7.79 20.74
CA SER A 278 -0.68 8.76 20.06
C SER A 278 -1.06 8.96 18.58
N GLN A 279 -1.89 8.09 17.99
CA GLN A 279 -2.21 8.11 16.56
C GLN A 279 -3.68 8.44 16.26
N PHE A 280 -4.59 8.09 17.17
CA PHE A 280 -6.02 8.27 16.98
C PHE A 280 -6.76 8.49 18.31
N ILE A 281 -8.00 8.94 18.20
CA ILE A 281 -9.00 8.92 19.28
C ILE A 281 -10.23 8.15 18.81
N GLN A 282 -10.76 7.31 19.69
CA GLN A 282 -11.90 6.42 19.48
C GLN A 282 -12.97 6.72 20.51
N PHE A 283 -14.23 6.80 20.10
CA PHE A 283 -15.36 7.05 20.98
C PHE A 283 -16.68 6.62 20.32
N GLU A 284 -17.74 6.54 21.13
CA GLU A 284 -19.09 6.25 20.64
C GLU A 284 -19.92 7.52 20.47
N ASP A 285 -20.71 7.57 19.40
CA ASP A 285 -21.70 8.60 19.16
C ASP A 285 -22.98 8.02 18.55
N ASP A 286 -24.09 8.19 19.27
CA ASP A 286 -25.38 7.55 18.98
C ASP A 286 -25.26 6.02 18.93
N TYR A 287 -25.23 5.43 17.73
CA TYR A 287 -25.08 4.00 17.46
C TYR A 287 -23.76 3.67 16.77
N ALA A 288 -22.93 4.68 16.49
CA ALA A 288 -21.71 4.55 15.72
C ALA A 288 -20.47 4.60 16.60
N GLU A 289 -19.51 3.74 16.31
CA GLU A 289 -18.16 3.85 16.84
C GLU A 289 -17.32 4.66 15.85
N ILE A 290 -16.66 5.72 16.35
CA ILE A 290 -15.91 6.67 15.54
C ILE A 290 -14.44 6.61 15.91
N LEU A 291 -13.58 6.41 14.91
CA LEU A 291 -12.13 6.56 14.99
C LEU A 291 -11.69 7.79 14.20
N ILE A 292 -10.96 8.70 14.84
CA ILE A 292 -10.36 9.88 14.20
C ILE A 292 -8.84 9.83 14.35
N PHE A 293 -8.14 9.88 13.22
CA PHE A 293 -6.68 9.89 13.15
C PHE A 293 -6.13 11.32 13.11
N LYS A 294 -4.87 11.50 13.53
CA LYS A 294 -4.14 12.78 13.42
C LYS A 294 -4.15 13.39 12.01
N SER A 295 -4.17 12.55 10.98
CA SER A 295 -4.20 12.97 9.57
C SER A 295 -5.56 13.52 9.10
N GLY A 296 -6.58 13.47 9.95
CA GLY A 296 -7.96 13.80 9.60
C GLY A 296 -8.73 12.65 8.97
N ARG A 297 -8.10 11.50 8.71
CA ARG A 297 -8.81 10.27 8.34
C ARG A 297 -9.79 9.90 9.46
N MET A 298 -11.01 9.53 9.08
CA MET A 298 -12.04 9.07 9.99
C MET A 298 -12.55 7.69 9.56
N VAL A 299 -12.78 6.79 10.50
CA VAL A 299 -13.48 5.52 10.28
C VAL A 299 -14.74 5.52 11.14
N VAL A 300 -15.88 5.25 10.52
CA VAL A 300 -17.18 5.19 11.19
C VAL A 300 -17.72 3.78 11.07
N ARG A 301 -17.79 3.05 12.19
CA ARG A 301 -18.46 1.75 12.26
C ARG A 301 -19.92 1.96 12.67
N GLY A 302 -20.85 1.33 11.97
CA GLY A 302 -22.30 1.47 12.20
C GLY A 302 -23.00 2.42 11.24
N ALA A 303 -22.27 3.20 10.43
CA ALA A 303 -22.88 4.07 9.42
C ALA A 303 -23.55 3.28 8.28
N GLU A 304 -24.80 3.63 7.98
CA GLU A 304 -25.60 2.99 6.93
C GLU A 304 -25.08 3.37 5.55
N ASP A 305 -24.76 4.66 5.34
CA ASP A 305 -24.37 5.20 4.04
C ASP A 305 -23.27 6.27 4.08
N GLU A 306 -22.80 6.67 2.88
CA GLU A 306 -21.75 7.69 2.73
C GLU A 306 -22.17 9.07 3.25
N LYS A 307 -23.47 9.39 3.22
CA LYS A 307 -23.99 10.68 3.65
C LYS A 307 -23.92 10.78 5.17
N GLU A 308 -24.25 9.70 5.85
CA GLU A 308 -24.14 9.60 7.29
C GLU A 308 -22.68 9.72 7.77
N ALA A 309 -21.75 8.99 7.12
CA ALA A 309 -20.32 9.11 7.42
C ALA A 309 -19.79 10.55 7.19
N LYS A 310 -20.26 11.25 6.15
CA LYS A 310 -19.99 12.68 5.93
C LYS A 310 -20.50 13.56 7.05
N ASN A 311 -21.69 13.27 7.59
CA ASN A 311 -22.25 14.05 8.68
C ASN A 311 -21.42 13.91 9.95
N PHE A 312 -20.96 12.70 10.29
CA PHE A 312 -20.02 12.49 11.38
C PHE A 312 -18.69 13.22 11.15
N PHE A 313 -18.17 13.15 9.93
CA PHE A 313 -16.97 13.90 9.55
C PHE A 313 -17.15 15.41 9.78
N ALA A 314 -18.23 15.99 9.26
CA ALA A 314 -18.52 17.41 9.43
C ALA A 314 -18.76 17.80 10.90
N ARG A 315 -19.42 16.94 11.70
CA ARG A 315 -19.70 17.18 13.12
C ARG A 315 -18.41 17.36 13.94
N TYR A 316 -17.41 16.53 13.68
CA TYR A 316 -16.20 16.48 14.51
C TYR A 316 -15.00 17.20 13.92
N LEU A 317 -14.85 17.15 12.59
CA LEU A 317 -13.71 17.68 11.84
C LEU A 317 -14.10 18.80 10.87
N GLY A 318 -15.40 19.03 10.64
CA GLY A 318 -15.88 20.21 9.94
C GLY A 318 -15.80 21.42 10.87
N GLY A 319 -14.94 22.37 10.50
CA GLY A 319 -15.01 23.73 11.04
C GLY A 319 -16.15 24.52 10.42
#